data_AF-V9VZY9-F1
#
_entry.id   AF-V9VZY9-F1
#
_cell.length_a   1.000
_cell.length_b   1.000
_cell.length_c   1.000
_cell.angle_alpha   90.00
_cell.angle_beta   90.00
_cell.angle_gamma   90.00
#
_symmetry.space_group_name_H-M   'P 1'
#
loop_
_entity.id
_entity.type
_entity.pdbx_description
1 polymer ?
#
loop_
_entity_poly.entity_id
_entity_poly.type
_entity_poly.pdbx_seq_one_letter_code
_entity_poly.pdbx_strand_id
1 'polypeptide(L)'
;MVPPKTATSRRTIDIDPKVLAVLEEHCPLQKQVRMRYRDTYHDEDFVFDKMDGYPGYPELIKTIENRMRRLLKIAGLNKELLELTPHSLRHTHTSLLAEAGVSLPEVMERLGHKDEDTTKNIYLHVTKEMEKEASQKFARLMENL
;
A
#
# COMPACT_ATOMS: atom_id res chain seq x y z
N MET A 1 -9.75 0.17 -18.67
CA MET A 1 -10.04 0.70 -17.32
C MET A 1 -11.03 1.85 -17.43
N VAL A 2 -11.96 2.00 -16.49
CA VAL A 2 -12.83 3.20 -16.46
C VAL A 2 -12.12 4.27 -15.62
N PRO A 3 -12.01 5.52 -16.10
CA PRO A 3 -11.43 6.60 -15.30
C PRO A 3 -12.20 6.77 -13.99
N PRO A 4 -11.53 7.26 -12.92
CA PRO A 4 -12.19 7.49 -11.66
C PRO A 4 -13.42 8.38 -11.84
N LYS A 5 -14.53 7.99 -11.20
CA LYS A 5 -15.84 8.65 -11.34
C LYS A 5 -15.86 10.09 -10.81
N THR A 6 -14.88 10.48 -9.99
CA THR A 6 -14.80 11.82 -9.37
C THR A 6 -13.40 12.39 -9.47
N ALA A 7 -13.30 13.72 -9.64
CA ALA A 7 -12.03 14.44 -9.67
C ALA A 7 -11.18 14.22 -8.41
N THR A 8 -11.85 14.07 -7.25
CA THR A 8 -11.24 13.80 -5.94
C THR A 8 -10.49 12.47 -5.84
N SER A 9 -10.68 11.54 -6.78
CA SER A 9 -9.94 10.27 -6.80
C SER A 9 -8.57 10.38 -7.49
N ARG A 10 -8.30 11.48 -8.23
CA ARG A 10 -6.97 11.76 -8.78
C ARG A 10 -6.19 12.55 -7.75
N ARG A 11 -4.98 12.08 -7.42
CA ARG A 11 -4.11 12.72 -6.43
C ARG A 11 -2.66 12.45 -6.75
N THR A 12 -1.81 13.37 -6.32
CA THR A 12 -0.37 13.22 -6.33
C THR A 12 0.07 12.82 -4.93
N ILE A 13 0.97 11.85 -4.85
CA ILE A 13 1.55 11.42 -3.58
C ILE A 13 3.06 11.47 -3.70
N ASP A 14 3.72 11.97 -2.66
CA ASP A 14 5.16 11.84 -2.56
C ASP A 14 5.52 10.39 -2.24
N ILE A 15 6.46 9.85 -3.01
CA ILE A 15 6.95 8.49 -2.87
C ILE A 15 8.41 8.52 -2.41
N ASP A 16 8.76 7.60 -1.52
CA ASP A 16 10.13 7.45 -1.05
C ASP A 16 11.06 7.07 -2.21
N PRO A 17 12.30 7.59 -2.28
CA PRO A 17 13.25 7.26 -3.33
C PRO A 17 13.48 5.75 -3.53
N LYS A 18 13.35 4.93 -2.47
CA LYS A 18 13.45 3.47 -2.59
C LYS A 18 12.30 2.87 -3.38
N VAL A 19 11.08 3.42 -3.21
CA VAL A 19 9.92 2.99 -4.01
C VAL A 19 10.12 3.37 -5.47
N LEU A 20 10.62 4.58 -5.72
CA LEU A 20 10.93 5.03 -7.07
C LEU A 20 11.98 4.13 -7.73
N ALA A 21 13.07 3.82 -7.02
CA ALA A 21 14.11 2.93 -7.53
C ALA A 21 13.57 1.54 -7.92
N VAL A 22 12.68 0.95 -7.11
CA VAL A 22 12.04 -0.34 -7.44
C VAL A 22 11.18 -0.24 -8.71
N LEU A 23 10.48 0.88 -8.93
CA LEU A 23 9.71 1.09 -10.15
C LEU A 23 10.62 1.30 -11.37
N GLU A 24 11.73 2.00 -11.21
CA GLU A 24 12.73 2.19 -12.27
C GLU A 24 13.39 0.86 -12.67
N GLU A 25 13.67 -0.02 -11.70
CA GLU A 25 14.16 -1.38 -11.95
C GLU A 25 13.11 -2.27 -12.65
N HIS A 26 11.82 -1.99 -12.46
CA HIS A 26 10.74 -2.71 -13.12
C HIS A 26 10.64 -2.38 -14.62
N CYS A 27 10.88 -1.13 -15.01
CA CYS A 27 10.73 -0.68 -16.40
C CYS A 27 11.56 -1.49 -17.42
N PRO A 28 12.85 -1.83 -17.19
CA PRO A 28 13.62 -2.69 -18.10
C PRO A 28 13.00 -4.08 -18.31
N LEU A 29 12.40 -4.67 -17.27
CA LEU A 29 11.74 -5.97 -17.38
C LEU A 29 10.51 -5.88 -18.29
N GLN A 30 9.70 -4.84 -18.13
CA GLN A 30 8.54 -4.57 -19.00
C GLN A 30 8.96 -4.39 -20.45
N LYS A 31 10.04 -3.62 -20.70
CA LYS A 31 10.59 -3.44 -22.06
C LYS A 31 11.00 -4.76 -22.70
N GLN A 32 11.61 -5.68 -21.94
CA GLN A 32 11.97 -7.00 -22.44
C GLN A 32 10.74 -7.84 -22.82
N VAL A 33 9.69 -7.80 -21.99
CA VAL A 33 8.43 -8.50 -22.27
C VAL A 33 7.73 -7.90 -23.50
N ARG A 34 7.66 -6.57 -23.58
CA ARG A 34 7.12 -5.85 -24.74
C ARG A 34 7.84 -6.25 -26.03
N MET A 35 9.17 -6.34 -26.01
CA MET A 35 9.94 -6.80 -27.17
C MET A 35 9.70 -8.28 -27.51
N ARG A 36 9.59 -9.15 -26.49
CA ARG A 36 9.31 -10.58 -26.67
C ARG A 36 7.93 -10.83 -27.29
N TYR A 37 6.93 -10.05 -26.89
CA TYR A 37 5.54 -10.19 -27.34
C TYR A 37 5.11 -9.08 -28.29
N ARG A 38 6.05 -8.42 -28.99
CA ARG A 38 5.81 -7.18 -29.75
C ARG A 38 4.60 -7.21 -30.69
N ASP A 39 4.28 -8.37 -31.25
CA ASP A 39 3.21 -8.53 -32.25
C ASP A 39 1.82 -8.67 -31.59
N THR A 40 1.76 -8.97 -30.28
CA THR A 40 0.53 -9.23 -29.52
C THR A 40 0.44 -8.44 -28.21
N TYR A 41 1.43 -7.58 -27.91
CA TYR A 41 1.52 -6.84 -26.67
C TYR A 41 0.50 -5.69 -26.67
N HIS A 42 -0.27 -5.58 -25.60
CA HIS A 42 -1.26 -4.51 -25.42
C HIS A 42 -0.63 -3.28 -24.77
N ASP A 43 -0.29 -2.28 -25.57
CA ASP A 43 0.47 -1.11 -25.12
C ASP A 43 -0.44 0.04 -24.69
N GLU A 44 -0.77 0.08 -23.39
CA GLU A 44 -1.50 1.18 -22.74
C GLU A 44 -0.68 1.80 -21.58
N ASP A 45 0.65 1.65 -21.61
CA ASP A 45 1.58 2.20 -20.61
C ASP A 45 1.26 1.81 -19.15
N PHE A 46 0.72 0.60 -18.94
CA PHE A 46 0.51 0.08 -17.59
C PHE A 46 1.84 -0.21 -16.89
N VAL A 47 2.00 0.29 -15.67
CA VAL A 47 3.18 0.02 -14.82
C VAL A 47 3.17 -1.40 -14.25
N PHE A 48 2.00 -2.00 -14.06
CA PHE A 48 1.86 -3.37 -13.57
C PHE A 48 1.00 -4.18 -14.55
N ASP A 49 1.63 -4.60 -15.64
CA ASP A 49 1.03 -5.41 -16.68
C ASP A 49 1.36 -6.90 -16.51
N LYS A 50 0.57 -7.71 -17.20
CA LYS A 50 0.79 -9.15 -17.33
C LYS A 50 2.02 -9.38 -18.20
N MET A 51 2.86 -10.31 -17.75
CA MET A 51 4.12 -10.63 -18.43
C MET A 51 3.99 -11.83 -19.38
N ASP A 52 2.90 -12.58 -19.27
CA ASP A 52 2.58 -13.77 -20.08
C ASP A 52 1.05 -13.95 -20.23
N GLY A 53 0.64 -14.85 -21.13
CA GLY A 53 -0.76 -15.17 -21.43
C GLY A 53 -1.51 -14.06 -22.17
N TYR A 54 -1.59 -12.87 -21.56
CA TYR A 54 -2.14 -11.63 -22.13
C TYR A 54 -1.17 -10.45 -21.90
N PRO A 55 0.01 -10.44 -22.56
CA PRO A 55 1.04 -9.44 -22.31
C PRO A 55 0.56 -7.99 -22.52
N GLY A 56 0.90 -7.09 -21.61
CA GLY A 56 0.52 -5.67 -21.68
C GLY A 56 -0.86 -5.34 -21.09
N TYR A 57 -1.72 -6.33 -20.83
CA TYR A 57 -2.95 -6.10 -20.07
C TYR A 57 -2.64 -5.91 -18.57
N PRO A 58 -3.44 -5.13 -17.82
CA PRO A 58 -3.18 -4.89 -16.40
C PRO A 58 -3.27 -6.18 -15.59
N GLU A 59 -2.43 -6.30 -14.57
CA GLU A 59 -2.48 -7.45 -13.67
C GLU A 59 -3.79 -7.47 -12.86
N LEU A 60 -4.28 -8.68 -12.57
CA LEU A 60 -5.51 -8.83 -11.79
C LEU A 60 -5.20 -8.75 -10.29
N ILE A 61 -6.02 -8.01 -9.55
CA ILE A 61 -5.94 -7.93 -8.09
C ILE A 61 -5.91 -9.34 -7.48
N LYS A 62 -6.69 -10.28 -8.05
CA LYS A 62 -6.72 -11.66 -7.57
C LYS A 62 -5.39 -12.41 -7.75
N THR A 63 -4.66 -12.14 -8.84
CA THR A 63 -3.32 -12.67 -9.04
C THR A 63 -2.38 -12.17 -7.94
N ILE A 64 -2.45 -10.88 -7.63
CA ILE A 64 -1.62 -10.24 -6.60
C ILE A 64 -1.93 -10.83 -5.22
N GLU A 65 -3.21 -10.95 -4.85
CA GLU A 65 -3.65 -11.59 -3.60
C GLU A 65 -3.14 -13.04 -3.49
N ASN A 66 -3.30 -13.84 -4.53
CA ASN A 66 -2.86 -15.23 -4.53
C ASN A 66 -1.33 -15.34 -4.42
N ARG A 67 -0.59 -14.45 -5.11
CA ARG A 67 0.87 -14.38 -5.02
C ARG A 67 1.31 -13.98 -3.61
N MET A 68 0.68 -12.97 -3.02
CA MET A 68 0.94 -12.53 -1.65
C MET A 68 0.70 -13.67 -0.66
N ARG A 69 -0.47 -14.32 -0.71
CA ARG A 69 -0.77 -15.49 0.13
C ARG A 69 0.27 -16.60 0.00
N ARG A 70 0.73 -16.90 -1.22
CA ARG A 70 1.79 -17.89 -1.46
C ARG A 70 3.11 -17.48 -0.80
N LEU A 71 3.51 -16.22 -0.92
CA LEU A 71 4.74 -15.69 -0.30
C LEU A 71 4.66 -15.73 1.22
N LEU A 72 3.52 -15.37 1.81
CA LEU A 72 3.30 -15.42 3.27
C LEU A 72 3.39 -16.84 3.82
N LYS A 73 2.89 -17.84 3.06
CA LYS A 73 3.05 -19.27 3.38
C LYS A 73 4.52 -19.69 3.35
N ILE A 74 5.27 -19.28 2.32
CA ILE A 74 6.71 -19.60 2.19
C ILE A 74 7.51 -18.95 3.33
N ALA A 75 7.12 -17.75 3.75
CA ALA A 75 7.75 -17.05 4.87
C ALA A 75 7.46 -17.68 6.25
N GLY A 76 6.62 -18.73 6.32
CA GLY A 76 6.34 -19.45 7.56
C GLY A 76 5.49 -18.65 8.56
N LEU A 77 4.73 -17.64 8.10
CA LEU A 77 3.87 -16.85 8.96
C LEU A 77 2.68 -17.69 9.48
N ASN A 78 2.17 -17.31 10.65
CA ASN A 78 1.02 -17.98 11.26
C ASN A 78 -0.22 -17.92 10.34
N LYS A 79 -1.19 -18.82 10.58
CA LYS A 79 -2.38 -18.95 9.72
C LYS A 79 -3.20 -17.67 9.61
N GLU A 80 -3.23 -16.87 10.67
CA GLU A 80 -3.96 -15.59 10.71
C GLU A 80 -3.38 -14.57 9.73
N LEU A 81 -2.06 -14.51 9.59
CA LEU A 81 -1.39 -13.62 8.65
C LEU A 81 -1.53 -14.07 7.19
N LEU A 82 -2.01 -15.29 6.91
CA LEU A 82 -2.20 -15.78 5.54
C LEU A 82 -3.43 -15.17 4.84
N GLU A 83 -4.31 -14.50 5.59
CA GLU A 83 -5.47 -13.77 5.06
C GLU A 83 -5.16 -12.29 4.78
N LEU A 84 -3.91 -11.86 4.96
CA LEU A 84 -3.50 -10.51 4.57
C LEU A 84 -3.65 -10.31 3.07
N THR A 85 -4.20 -9.16 2.71
CA THR A 85 -4.42 -8.73 1.33
C THR A 85 -3.60 -7.46 1.04
N PRO A 86 -3.48 -7.06 -0.23
CA PRO A 86 -2.91 -5.75 -0.57
C PRO A 86 -3.64 -4.59 0.12
N HIS A 87 -4.94 -4.74 0.41
CA HIS A 87 -5.69 -3.72 1.16
C HIS A 87 -5.24 -3.66 2.65
N SER A 88 -4.90 -4.79 3.25
CA SER A 88 -4.32 -4.84 4.61
C SER A 88 -3.01 -4.04 4.72
N LEU A 89 -2.21 -4.00 3.64
CA LEU A 89 -1.00 -3.18 3.58
C LEU A 89 -1.32 -1.68 3.61
N ARG A 90 -2.45 -1.25 3.04
CA ARG A 90 -2.92 0.14 3.13
C ARG A 90 -3.29 0.51 4.57
N HIS A 91 -3.93 -0.39 5.31
CA HIS A 91 -4.19 -0.17 6.75
C HIS A 91 -2.91 -0.09 7.55
N THR A 92 -1.93 -0.96 7.26
CA THR A 92 -0.60 -0.91 7.89
C THR A 92 0.07 0.44 7.62
N HIS A 93 0.00 0.94 6.39
CA HIS A 93 0.50 2.26 6.02
C HIS A 93 -0.18 3.39 6.81
N THR A 94 -1.50 3.33 7.01
CA THR A 94 -2.23 4.27 7.87
C THR A 94 -1.72 4.25 9.31
N SER A 95 -1.59 3.06 9.91
CA SER A 95 -1.12 2.92 11.29
C SER A 95 0.28 3.48 11.46
N LEU A 96 1.21 3.15 10.56
CA LEU A 96 2.58 3.63 10.61
C LEU A 96 2.68 5.16 10.47
N LEU A 97 1.84 5.78 9.64
CA LEU A 97 1.79 7.24 9.54
C LEU A 97 1.27 7.89 10.84
N ALA A 98 0.25 7.28 11.46
CA ALA A 98 -0.28 7.76 12.74
C ALA A 98 0.76 7.63 13.86
N GLU A 99 1.48 6.49 13.94
CA GLU A 99 2.59 6.28 14.88
C GLU A 99 3.73 7.29 14.67
N ALA A 100 4.00 7.67 13.42
CA ALA A 100 4.97 8.70 13.07
C ALA A 100 4.49 10.13 13.37
N GLY A 101 3.27 10.30 13.88
CA GLY A 101 2.71 11.61 14.26
C GLY A 101 2.17 12.44 13.09
N VAL A 102 1.96 11.84 11.91
CA VAL A 102 1.33 12.51 10.76
C VAL A 102 -0.14 12.76 11.07
N SER A 103 -0.65 13.96 10.78
CA SER A 103 -2.02 14.31 11.15
C SER A 103 -3.07 13.55 10.33
N LEU A 104 -4.24 13.30 10.91
CA LEU A 104 -5.35 12.63 10.23
C LEU A 104 -5.74 13.29 8.88
N PRO A 105 -5.83 14.63 8.75
CA PRO A 105 -6.08 15.27 7.46
C PRO A 105 -5.03 14.92 6.39
N GLU A 106 -3.74 14.95 6.74
CA GLU A 106 -2.65 14.61 5.81
C GLU A 106 -2.69 13.13 5.40
N VAL A 107 -2.97 12.23 6.34
CA VAL A 107 -3.17 10.80 6.05
C VAL A 107 -4.34 10.59 5.09
N MET A 108 -5.45 11.28 5.33
CA MET A 108 -6.65 11.18 4.50
C MET A 108 -6.45 11.74 3.09
N GLU A 109 -5.75 12.86 2.94
CA GLU A 109 -5.39 13.43 1.64
C GLU A 109 -4.54 12.44 0.83
N ARG A 110 -3.51 11.86 1.45
CA ARG A 110 -2.61 10.89 0.82
C ARG A 110 -3.36 9.62 0.37
N LEU A 111 -4.25 9.11 1.21
CA LEU A 111 -4.97 7.86 0.95
C LEU A 111 -6.21 8.06 0.06
N GLY A 112 -6.76 9.27 0.03
CA GLY A 112 -8.03 9.62 -0.59
C GLY A 112 -9.24 9.18 0.24
N HIS A 113 -10.30 9.99 0.20
CA HIS A 113 -11.52 9.89 1.04
C HIS A 113 -12.46 8.71 0.74
N LYS A 114 -12.05 7.75 -0.11
CA LYS A 114 -12.93 6.63 -0.48
C LYS A 114 -13.28 5.74 0.72
N ASP A 115 -12.40 5.69 1.72
CA ASP A 115 -12.52 4.82 2.88
C ASP A 115 -12.17 5.59 4.17
N GLU A 116 -12.85 6.72 4.31
CA GLU A 116 -12.63 7.70 5.38
C GLU A 116 -12.91 7.11 6.77
N ASP A 117 -14.02 6.41 6.94
CA ASP A 117 -14.41 5.84 8.23
C ASP A 117 -13.40 4.78 8.72
N THR A 118 -12.97 3.88 7.84
CA THR A 118 -11.96 2.87 8.18
C THR A 118 -10.62 3.53 8.51
N THR A 119 -10.20 4.53 7.73
CA THR A 119 -8.97 5.28 7.98
C THR A 119 -9.01 5.98 9.34
N LYS A 120 -10.12 6.65 9.66
CA LYS A 120 -10.34 7.32 10.96
C LYS A 120 -10.32 6.33 12.11
N ASN A 121 -11.00 5.20 11.99
CA ASN A 121 -11.07 4.19 13.04
C ASN A 121 -9.68 3.63 13.37
N ILE A 122 -8.87 3.31 12.34
CA ILE A 122 -7.50 2.85 12.52
C ILE A 122 -6.65 3.93 13.17
N TYR A 123 -6.72 5.16 12.66
CA TYR A 123 -5.96 6.28 13.18
C TYR A 123 -6.27 6.53 14.67
N LEU A 124 -7.56 6.63 15.02
CA LEU A 124 -8.02 6.86 16.39
C LEU A 124 -7.62 5.74 17.34
N HIS A 125 -7.57 4.49 16.86
CA HIS A 125 -7.11 3.37 17.66
C HIS A 125 -5.63 3.53 18.03
N VAL A 126 -4.78 3.80 17.03
CA VAL A 126 -3.33 3.98 17.21
C VAL A 126 -3.03 5.18 18.12
N THR A 127 -3.65 6.34 17.87
CA THR A 127 -3.37 7.55 18.67
C THR A 127 -3.80 7.41 20.12
N LYS A 128 -4.90 6.69 20.40
CA LYS A 128 -5.32 6.40 21.79
C LYS A 128 -4.30 5.56 22.54
N GLU A 129 -3.68 4.58 21.88
CA GLU A 129 -2.62 3.78 22.49
C GLU A 129 -1.38 4.63 22.77
N MET A 130 -1.00 5.52 21.84
CA MET A 130 0.10 6.47 22.01
C MET A 130 -0.15 7.45 23.17
N GLU A 131 -1.37 8.00 23.31
CA GLU A 131 -1.75 8.89 24.41
C GLU A 131 -1.64 8.18 25.77
N LYS A 132 -2.11 6.93 25.84
CA LYS A 132 -2.01 6.11 27.05
C LYS A 132 -0.56 5.85 27.41
N GLU A 133 0.28 5.49 26.44
CA GLU A 133 1.71 5.26 26.66
C GLU A 133 2.43 6.54 27.11
N ALA A 134 2.11 7.68 26.50
CA ALA A 134 2.67 8.98 26.88
C ALA A 134 2.32 9.35 28.33
N SER A 135 1.07 9.17 28.73
CA SER A 135 0.62 9.39 30.11
C SER A 135 1.37 8.50 31.12
N GLN A 136 1.55 7.22 30.79
CA GLN A 136 2.32 6.28 31.63
C GLN A 136 3.80 6.65 31.72
N LYS A 137 4.43 7.06 30.61
CA LYS A 137 5.82 7.53 30.59
C LYS A 137 5.98 8.78 31.45
N PHE A 138 5.06 9.74 31.35
CA PHE A 138 5.06 10.94 32.16
C PHE A 138 4.94 10.61 33.66
N ALA A 139 3.98 9.75 34.05
CA ALA A 139 3.82 9.32 35.44
C ALA A 139 5.11 8.71 36.01
N ARG A 140 5.78 7.81 35.27
CA ARG A 140 7.06 7.20 35.68
C ARG A 140 8.20 8.22 35.82
N LEU A 141 8.25 9.23 34.95
CA LEU A 141 9.23 10.30 35.08
C LEU A 141 9.01 11.11 36.36
N MET A 142 7.75 11.37 36.71
CA MET A 142 7.38 12.10 37.93
C MET A 142 7.64 11.29 39.22
N GLU A 143 7.57 9.96 39.18
CA GLU A 143 7.88 9.10 40.34
C GLU A 143 9.39 9.03 40.67
N ASN A 144 10.26 9.34 39.69
CA ASN A 144 11.72 9.29 39.84
C ASN A 144 12.36 10.69 40.08
N LEU A 145 11.53 11.71 40.28
CA LEU A 145 11.90 13.08 40.68
C LEU A 145 11.72 13.25 42.19
#